data_AF-A0A7G9ZCW7-F1
#
_entry.id   AF-A0A7G9ZCW7-F1
#
_cell.length_a   1.000
_cell.length_b   1.000
_cell.length_c   1.000
_cell.angle_alpha   90.00
_cell.angle_beta   90.00
_cell.angle_gamma   90.00
#
_symmetry.space_group_name_H-M   'P 1'
#
loop_
_entity.id
_entity.type
_entity.pdbx_description
1 polymer ?
#
loop_
_entity_poly.entity_id
_entity_poly.type
_entity_poly.pdbx_seq_one_letter_code
_entity_poly.pdbx_strand_id
1 'polypeptide(L)'
;MVYINKIRGISETYRLIRKLSSINGSDVSKTLLDRVMYNVETLPPLGKEYWWFLFFGQDGEKPVQIMLLIFRKYGKKMWFNNKEMVFREFEKNKFQAVTAGWVYDGEELRDLGDTNAIVEIQEKKIVSEISGQKMRLSGSFPNYELNVGDLINLELETKGNYLEDKDACGVFLPPFGVGWVDVFSDVDGIVLGKKFKGTAHLQKVVGLTIFGPFHWGRIVFQNGSSISFFCLKAGKSSKTYFHTSATFHDVENNKIIRFGNPELKISKRGNNWIIEGNDYDKTFRIVLEAYAIKHYDMRGGGSQTYIEYGVTPKEFNLKTKDRMITLEDVGEGVGTFEDAYR
;
A
#
# COMPACT_ATOMS: atom_id res chain seq x y z
N MET A 1 22.99 -5.86 28.87
CA MET A 1 21.53 -6.01 28.73
C MET A 1 20.97 -5.41 27.43
N VAL A 2 21.31 -4.17 27.06
CA VAL A 2 20.79 -3.47 25.84
C VAL A 2 21.03 -4.25 24.53
N TYR A 3 22.23 -4.83 24.34
CA TYR A 3 22.55 -5.61 23.13
C TYR A 3 21.74 -6.92 23.01
N ILE A 4 21.48 -7.61 24.12
CA ILE A 4 20.72 -8.87 24.14
C ILE A 4 19.27 -8.61 23.72
N ASN A 5 18.67 -7.52 24.22
CA ASN A 5 17.30 -7.12 23.86
C ASN A 5 17.16 -6.78 22.38
N LYS A 6 18.16 -6.12 21.79
CA LYS A 6 18.15 -5.77 20.36
C LYS A 6 18.28 -7.00 19.45
N ILE A 7 19.15 -7.95 19.79
CA ILE A 7 19.29 -9.21 19.03
C ILE A 7 17.97 -10.00 19.06
N ARG A 8 17.33 -10.08 20.24
CA ARG A 8 16.02 -10.72 20.38
C ARG A 8 14.97 -10.05 19.51
N GLY A 9 14.86 -8.72 19.53
CA GLY A 9 13.89 -7.99 18.71
C GLY A 9 14.10 -8.19 17.20
N ILE A 10 15.35 -8.22 16.74
CA ILE A 10 15.68 -8.54 15.35
C ILE A 10 15.23 -9.97 15.00
N SER A 11 15.51 -10.95 15.87
CA SER A 11 15.06 -12.34 15.68
C SER A 11 13.53 -12.44 15.61
N GLU A 12 12.81 -11.69 16.45
CA GLU A 12 11.35 -11.61 16.43
C GLU A 12 10.82 -11.00 15.12
N THR A 13 11.50 -9.98 14.57
CA THR A 13 11.17 -9.38 13.27
C THR A 13 11.33 -10.41 12.13
N TYR A 14 12.42 -11.17 12.12
CA TYR A 14 12.62 -12.27 11.16
C TYR A 14 11.56 -13.36 11.29
N ARG A 15 11.20 -13.75 12.53
CA ARG A 15 10.14 -14.73 12.79
C ARG A 15 8.78 -14.23 12.29
N LEU A 16 8.49 -12.95 12.47
CA LEU A 16 7.27 -12.34 11.94
C LEU A 16 7.21 -12.45 10.41
N ILE A 17 8.26 -12.00 9.70
CA ILE A 17 8.30 -12.05 8.24
C ILE A 17 8.12 -13.48 7.73
N ARG A 18 8.81 -14.45 8.36
CA ARG A 18 8.64 -15.88 8.04
C ARG A 18 7.20 -16.35 8.27
N LYS A 19 6.56 -15.92 9.36
CA LYS A 19 5.17 -16.28 9.68
C LYS A 19 4.20 -15.71 8.64
N LEU A 20 4.33 -14.44 8.28
CA LEU A 20 3.48 -13.79 7.28
C LEU A 20 3.67 -14.45 5.90
N SER A 21 4.92 -14.75 5.53
CA SER A 21 5.24 -15.48 4.30
C SER A 21 4.68 -16.91 4.27
N SER A 22 4.54 -17.57 5.42
CA SER A 22 3.93 -18.91 5.50
C SER A 22 2.41 -18.93 5.42
N ILE A 23 1.74 -17.80 5.67
CA ILE A 23 0.28 -17.67 5.53
C ILE A 23 -0.04 -17.38 4.06
N ASN A 24 0.51 -16.29 3.52
CA ASN A 24 0.38 -15.87 2.13
C ASN A 24 -1.05 -15.94 1.55
N GLY A 25 -2.00 -15.29 2.23
CA GLY A 25 -3.42 -15.26 1.89
C GLY A 25 -4.28 -14.77 3.04
N SER A 26 -5.59 -15.05 2.96
CA SER A 26 -6.62 -14.44 3.79
C SER A 26 -6.83 -15.09 5.16
N ASP A 27 -6.16 -16.22 5.42
CA ASP A 27 -6.23 -16.98 6.69
C ASP A 27 -5.50 -16.32 7.88
N VAL A 28 -5.16 -15.03 7.78
CA VAL A 28 -4.57 -14.28 8.88
C VAL A 28 -5.54 -14.12 10.04
N SER A 29 -5.13 -14.45 11.26
CA SER A 29 -5.99 -14.25 12.44
C SER A 29 -6.11 -12.77 12.81
N LYS A 30 -7.27 -12.35 13.33
CA LYS A 30 -7.48 -10.97 13.81
C LYS A 30 -6.42 -10.53 14.82
N THR A 31 -6.01 -11.43 15.71
CA THR A 31 -4.95 -11.16 16.68
C THR A 31 -3.58 -10.93 16.02
N LEU A 32 -3.25 -11.69 14.98
CA LEU A 32 -2.00 -11.47 14.25
C LEU A 32 -2.05 -10.17 13.45
N LEU A 33 -3.18 -9.88 12.81
CA LEU A 33 -3.43 -8.64 12.08
C LEU A 33 -3.24 -7.41 12.98
N ASP A 34 -3.94 -7.37 14.13
CA ASP A 34 -3.81 -6.28 15.12
C ASP A 34 -2.37 -6.19 15.65
N ARG A 35 -1.71 -7.33 15.94
CA ARG A 35 -0.31 -7.36 16.38
C ARG A 35 0.64 -6.82 15.32
N VAL A 36 0.35 -6.92 14.03
CA VAL A 36 1.20 -6.34 13.00
C VAL A 36 0.88 -4.86 12.83
N MET A 37 -0.40 -4.51 12.76
CA MET A 37 -0.86 -3.13 12.56
C MET A 37 -0.43 -2.19 13.71
N TYR A 38 -0.49 -2.65 14.95
CA TYR A 38 -0.24 -1.83 16.14
C TYR A 38 1.06 -2.19 16.88
N ASN A 39 2.04 -2.76 16.19
CA ASN A 39 3.37 -2.99 16.75
C ASN A 39 4.47 -2.32 15.93
N VAL A 40 5.58 -2.03 16.60
CA VAL A 40 6.78 -1.47 16.00
C VAL A 40 7.85 -2.55 15.98
N GLU A 41 8.40 -2.86 14.80
CA GLU A 41 9.42 -3.89 14.67
C GLU A 41 10.84 -3.36 14.94
N THR A 42 11.69 -4.21 15.52
CA THR A 42 13.11 -3.87 15.69
C THR A 42 13.85 -4.08 14.37
N LEU A 43 14.01 -3.00 13.62
CA LEU A 43 14.59 -3.05 12.28
C LEU A 43 16.09 -3.45 12.32
N PRO A 44 16.49 -4.55 11.66
CA PRO A 44 17.90 -4.84 11.39
C PRO A 44 18.44 -3.91 10.28
N PRO A 45 19.75 -3.95 9.95
CA PRO A 45 20.28 -3.27 8.78
C PRO A 45 19.44 -3.51 7.53
N LEU A 46 19.22 -2.46 6.73
CA LEU A 46 18.30 -2.41 5.58
C LEU A 46 16.80 -2.47 5.92
N GLY A 47 16.45 -2.70 7.18
CA GLY A 47 15.07 -2.75 7.64
C GLY A 47 14.31 -1.46 7.38
N LYS A 48 13.06 -1.60 6.95
CA LYS A 48 12.08 -0.54 6.69
C LYS A 48 10.75 -0.97 7.25
N GLU A 49 9.98 0.01 7.67
CA GLU A 49 8.62 -0.17 8.15
C GLU A 49 7.77 0.95 7.60
N TYR A 50 6.59 0.61 7.09
CA TYR A 50 5.62 1.62 6.73
C TYR A 50 4.19 1.18 6.97
N TRP A 51 3.35 2.17 7.29
CA TRP A 51 1.91 2.08 7.29
C TRP A 51 1.40 2.90 6.13
N TRP A 52 0.51 2.31 5.37
CA TRP A 52 -0.08 2.92 4.20
C TRP A 52 -1.58 2.88 4.31
N PHE A 53 -2.21 4.03 4.19
CA PHE A 53 -3.66 4.15 4.25
C PHE A 53 -4.11 4.76 2.92
N LEU A 54 -4.74 3.93 2.09
CA LEU A 54 -5.26 4.30 0.79
C LEU A 54 -6.78 4.29 0.86
N PHE A 55 -7.41 5.32 0.30
CA PHE A 55 -8.86 5.42 0.23
C PHE A 55 -9.27 5.85 -1.18
N PHE A 56 -10.25 5.15 -1.74
CA PHE A 56 -10.70 5.31 -3.11
C PHE A 56 -12.19 5.62 -3.13
N GLY A 57 -12.57 6.82 -3.55
CA GLY A 57 -13.97 7.25 -3.66
C GLY A 57 -14.66 6.60 -4.86
N GLN A 58 -15.94 6.21 -4.67
CA GLN A 58 -16.71 5.46 -5.68
C GLN A 58 -18.01 6.13 -6.12
N ASP A 59 -18.47 7.18 -5.41
CA ASP A 59 -19.82 7.75 -5.59
C ASP A 59 -19.83 9.08 -6.39
N GLY A 60 -18.85 9.35 -7.26
CA GLY A 60 -18.75 10.62 -7.99
C GLY A 60 -18.19 10.51 -9.41
N GLU A 61 -18.50 11.50 -10.27
CA GLU A 61 -18.05 11.56 -11.67
C GLU A 61 -16.52 11.70 -11.82
N LYS A 62 -15.87 12.30 -10.82
CA LYS A 62 -14.42 12.47 -10.78
C LYS A 62 -13.85 11.65 -9.63
N PRO A 63 -12.68 11.00 -9.84
CA PRO A 63 -12.10 10.16 -8.80
C PRO A 63 -11.70 11.03 -7.60
N VAL A 64 -11.95 10.52 -6.40
CA VAL A 64 -11.43 11.10 -5.15
C VAL A 64 -10.52 10.05 -4.53
N GLN A 65 -9.29 10.42 -4.18
CA GLN A 65 -8.34 9.48 -3.59
C GLN A 65 -7.54 10.13 -2.49
N ILE A 66 -7.25 9.35 -1.45
CA ILE A 66 -6.45 9.77 -0.30
C ILE A 66 -5.32 8.78 -0.13
N MET A 67 -4.12 9.30 0.14
CA MET A 67 -2.99 8.51 0.56
C MET A 67 -2.37 9.13 1.81
N LEU A 68 -2.20 8.32 2.85
CA LEU A 68 -1.42 8.68 4.03
C LEU A 68 -0.34 7.61 4.27
N LEU A 69 0.84 8.08 4.66
CA LEU A 69 2.03 7.27 4.88
C LEU A 69 2.64 7.59 6.24
N ILE A 70 2.97 6.56 7.01
CA ILE A 70 3.95 6.63 8.10
C ILE A 70 5.13 5.75 7.70
N PHE A 71 6.32 6.32 7.56
CA PHE A 71 7.52 5.60 7.11
C PHE A 71 8.69 5.77 8.07
N ARG A 72 9.34 4.66 8.41
CA ARG A 72 10.63 4.65 9.11
C ARG A 72 11.57 3.61 8.52
N LYS A 73 12.87 3.76 8.79
CA LYS A 73 13.88 2.78 8.41
C LYS A 73 14.99 2.67 9.44
N TYR A 74 15.79 1.63 9.30
CA TYR A 74 17.06 1.51 9.99
C TYR A 74 17.99 2.68 9.67
N GLY A 75 18.70 3.14 10.69
CA GLY A 75 19.61 4.30 10.63
C GLY A 75 19.04 5.50 11.38
N LYS A 76 19.83 6.57 11.47
CA LYS A 76 19.51 7.75 12.30
C LYS A 76 18.74 8.83 11.57
N LYS A 77 18.85 8.88 10.24
CA LYS A 77 18.24 9.92 9.41
C LYS A 77 18.12 9.52 7.95
N MET A 78 17.41 10.34 7.18
CA MET A 78 17.38 10.36 5.72
C MET A 78 16.99 11.75 5.22
N TRP A 79 17.17 11.99 3.93
CA TRP A 79 16.52 13.07 3.21
C TRP A 79 15.23 12.55 2.59
N PHE A 80 14.13 13.25 2.82
CA PHE A 80 12.82 13.00 2.24
C PHE A 80 12.33 14.32 1.65
N ASN A 81 12.07 14.37 0.34
CA ASN A 81 11.66 15.61 -0.36
C ASN A 81 12.58 16.81 -0.06
N ASN A 82 13.90 16.58 -0.09
CA ASN A 82 14.94 17.57 0.24
C ASN A 82 14.89 18.12 1.68
N LYS A 83 14.17 17.47 2.60
CA LYS A 83 14.22 17.77 4.05
C LYS A 83 14.91 16.64 4.81
N GLU A 84 15.72 16.99 5.81
CA GLU A 84 16.31 15.99 6.69
C GLU A 84 15.25 15.47 7.68
N MET A 85 14.99 14.17 7.61
CA MET A 85 14.10 13.43 8.49
C MET A 85 14.92 12.56 9.43
N VAL A 86 14.66 12.66 10.73
CA VAL A 86 15.37 11.95 11.78
C VAL A 86 14.56 10.76 12.27
N PHE A 87 15.25 9.65 12.54
CA PHE A 87 14.68 8.44 13.12
C PHE A 87 15.27 8.23 14.52
N ARG A 88 14.51 8.63 15.54
CA ARG A 88 14.83 8.42 16.96
C ARG A 88 13.77 7.53 17.59
N GLU A 89 14.21 6.65 18.48
CA GLU A 89 13.32 5.91 19.37
C GLU A 89 13.39 6.58 20.74
N PHE A 90 12.23 6.93 21.32
CA PHE A 90 12.15 7.58 22.62
C PHE A 90 11.85 6.55 23.71
N GLU A 91 10.83 5.73 23.46
CA GLU A 91 10.36 4.66 24.34
C GLU A 91 9.72 3.56 23.49
N LYS A 92 9.30 2.47 24.13
CA LYS A 92 8.59 1.40 23.43
C LYS A 92 7.35 1.99 22.74
N ASN A 93 7.22 1.72 21.44
CA ASN A 93 6.13 2.21 20.59
C ASN A 93 6.06 3.73 20.36
N LYS A 94 7.09 4.50 20.72
CA LYS A 94 7.16 5.94 20.44
C LYS A 94 8.46 6.32 19.74
N PHE A 95 8.33 6.83 18.53
CA PHE A 95 9.47 7.04 17.64
C PHE A 95 9.24 8.19 16.66
N GLN A 96 10.30 8.79 16.15
CA GLN A 96 10.20 9.72 15.02
C GLN A 96 10.16 8.96 13.70
N ALA A 97 9.26 9.39 12.83
CA ALA A 97 9.09 8.84 11.49
C ALA A 97 8.81 9.97 10.49
N VAL A 98 8.83 9.62 9.21
CA VAL A 98 8.23 10.47 8.17
C VAL A 98 6.73 10.21 8.20
N THR A 99 5.92 11.27 8.28
CA THR A 99 4.50 11.19 7.95
C THR A 99 4.26 12.08 6.75
N ALA A 100 3.59 11.54 5.73
CA ALA A 100 3.30 12.25 4.50
C ALA A 100 1.95 11.82 3.92
N GLY A 101 1.39 12.60 3.01
CA GLY A 101 0.12 12.27 2.41
C GLY A 101 -0.39 13.31 1.43
N TRP A 102 -1.46 12.96 0.73
CA TRP A 102 -2.14 13.83 -0.23
C TRP A 102 -3.60 13.41 -0.38
N VAL A 103 -4.42 14.35 -0.86
CA VAL A 103 -5.81 14.14 -1.24
C VAL A 103 -5.98 14.66 -2.65
N TYR A 104 -6.45 13.82 -3.58
CA TYR A 104 -7.01 14.29 -4.84
C TYR A 104 -8.52 14.42 -4.67
N ASP A 105 -9.04 15.63 -4.83
CA ASP A 105 -10.43 15.97 -4.49
C ASP A 105 -11.41 15.90 -5.67
N GLY A 106 -10.97 15.32 -6.78
CA GLY A 106 -11.67 15.32 -8.06
C GLY A 106 -11.21 16.43 -9.01
N GLU A 107 -10.50 17.46 -8.53
CA GLU A 107 -10.06 18.57 -9.37
C GLU A 107 -8.55 18.72 -9.34
N GLU A 108 -7.97 18.73 -8.15
CA GLU A 108 -6.54 18.91 -7.96
C GLU A 108 -5.97 18.01 -6.86
N LEU A 109 -4.66 17.77 -6.93
CA LEU A 109 -3.93 17.10 -5.86
C LEU A 109 -3.56 18.13 -4.80
N ARG A 110 -4.13 17.97 -3.60
CA ARG A 110 -3.78 18.72 -2.41
C ARG A 110 -2.74 17.95 -1.61
N ASP A 111 -1.54 18.49 -1.59
CA ASP A 111 -0.43 17.95 -0.81
C ASP A 111 -0.64 18.25 0.69
N LEU A 112 -0.71 17.20 1.52
CA LEU A 112 -0.73 17.34 2.98
C LEU A 112 0.70 17.46 3.55
N GLY A 113 1.71 17.55 2.68
CA GLY A 113 3.10 17.77 3.03
C GLY A 113 3.76 16.54 3.66
N ASP A 114 5.00 16.75 4.11
CA ASP A 114 5.81 15.77 4.82
C ASP A 114 6.32 16.37 6.13
N THR A 115 6.22 15.59 7.21
CA THR A 115 6.53 15.99 8.58
C THR A 115 7.39 14.92 9.26
N ASN A 116 8.39 15.34 10.03
CA ASN A 116 9.16 14.42 10.87
C ASN A 116 8.47 14.22 12.23
N ALA A 117 7.29 13.59 12.19
CA ALA A 117 6.39 13.47 13.32
C ALA A 117 6.89 12.48 14.39
N ILE A 118 6.53 12.74 15.65
CA ILE A 118 6.57 11.74 16.71
C ILE A 118 5.33 10.86 16.56
N VAL A 119 5.55 9.59 16.26
CA VAL A 119 4.52 8.57 16.19
C VAL A 119 4.46 7.86 17.53
N GLU A 120 3.24 7.67 18.04
CA GLU A 120 2.97 6.90 19.24
C GLU A 120 1.94 5.81 18.94
N ILE A 121 2.29 4.56 19.24
CA ILE A 121 1.41 3.41 19.06
C ILE A 121 1.00 2.86 20.43
N GLN A 122 -0.31 2.91 20.66
CA GLN A 122 -0.98 2.30 21.79
C GLN A 122 -1.81 1.11 21.25
N GLU A 123 -2.26 0.22 22.13
CA GLU A 123 -2.80 -1.12 21.80
C GLU A 123 -3.59 -1.21 20.48
N LYS A 124 -4.53 -0.30 20.24
CA LYS A 124 -5.36 -0.24 19.02
C LYS A 124 -5.45 1.17 18.45
N LYS A 125 -4.35 1.91 18.54
CA LYS A 125 -4.31 3.32 18.17
C LYS A 125 -2.92 3.75 17.71
N ILE A 126 -2.84 4.39 16.56
CA ILE A 126 -1.65 5.06 16.05
C ILE A 126 -1.94 6.56 16.07
N VAL A 127 -1.06 7.33 16.72
CA VAL A 127 -1.10 8.79 16.70
C VAL A 127 0.15 9.31 16.00
N SER A 128 -0.03 10.25 15.09
CA SER A 128 1.04 10.97 14.41
C SER A 128 0.61 12.42 14.14
N GLU A 129 1.38 13.13 13.32
CA GLU A 129 1.09 14.47 12.85
C GLU A 129 1.39 14.60 11.36
N ILE A 130 0.54 15.33 10.64
CA ILE A 130 0.74 15.72 9.24
C ILE A 130 0.17 17.12 9.03
N SER A 131 0.93 18.01 8.38
CA SER A 131 0.53 19.41 8.17
C SER A 131 0.15 20.15 9.46
N GLY A 132 0.84 19.87 10.58
CA GLY A 132 0.51 20.45 11.89
C GLY A 132 -0.83 19.99 12.47
N GLN A 133 -1.49 19.01 11.85
CA GLN A 133 -2.72 18.40 12.35
C GLN A 133 -2.44 17.02 12.89
N LYS A 134 -3.12 16.69 13.98
CA LYS A 134 -3.05 15.37 14.59
C LYS A 134 -3.69 14.33 13.68
N MET A 135 -2.92 13.31 13.33
CA MET A 135 -3.42 12.11 12.66
C MET A 135 -3.67 11.01 13.70
N ARG A 136 -4.81 10.33 13.61
CA ARG A 136 -5.17 9.20 14.47
C ARG A 136 -5.80 8.10 13.63
N LEU A 137 -5.20 6.90 13.68
CA LEU A 137 -5.90 5.66 13.34
C LEU A 137 -6.27 4.97 14.66
N SER A 138 -7.51 4.50 14.80
CA SER A 138 -7.95 3.72 15.96
C SER A 138 -8.88 2.58 15.57
N GLY A 139 -9.02 1.57 16.43
CA GLY A 139 -9.93 0.44 16.24
C GLY A 139 -9.22 -0.86 15.94
N SER A 140 -9.95 -1.86 15.46
CA SER A 140 -9.43 -3.18 15.10
C SER A 140 -10.39 -3.85 14.14
N PHE A 141 -9.87 -4.74 13.31
CA PHE A 141 -10.69 -5.45 12.33
C PHE A 141 -11.96 -6.07 12.95
N PRO A 142 -13.16 -5.79 12.39
CA PRO A 142 -13.42 -5.17 11.08
C PRO A 142 -13.67 -3.64 11.09
N ASN A 143 -13.47 -2.96 12.22
CA ASN A 143 -13.87 -1.56 12.40
C ASN A 143 -12.67 -0.67 12.71
N TYR A 144 -12.46 0.37 11.91
CA TYR A 144 -11.42 1.36 12.13
C TYR A 144 -11.97 2.78 12.01
N GLU A 145 -11.29 3.72 12.64
CA GLU A 145 -11.51 5.14 12.47
C GLU A 145 -10.20 5.81 12.10
N LEU A 146 -10.21 6.66 11.07
CA LEU A 146 -9.09 7.50 10.71
C LEU A 146 -9.50 8.97 10.77
N ASN A 147 -8.75 9.76 11.53
CA ASN A 147 -8.93 11.20 11.63
C ASN A 147 -7.62 11.96 11.35
N VAL A 148 -7.71 13.08 10.64
CA VAL A 148 -6.63 14.06 10.45
C VAL A 148 -7.22 15.45 10.69
N GLY A 149 -7.16 15.90 11.95
CA GLY A 149 -7.78 17.15 12.41
C GLY A 149 -9.20 17.35 11.86
N ASP A 150 -9.43 18.46 11.18
CA ASP A 150 -10.72 18.79 10.54
C ASP A 150 -10.74 18.44 9.04
N LEU A 151 -9.63 17.95 8.49
CA LEU A 151 -9.50 17.66 7.06
C LEU A 151 -10.08 16.31 6.68
N ILE A 152 -9.88 15.28 7.50
CA ILE A 152 -10.27 13.90 7.19
C ILE A 152 -10.89 13.30 8.45
N ASN A 153 -12.09 12.73 8.30
CA ASN A 153 -12.73 11.92 9.32
C ASN A 153 -13.44 10.76 8.63
N LEU A 154 -12.91 9.56 8.79
CA LEU A 154 -13.35 8.37 8.07
C LEU A 154 -13.66 7.25 9.06
N GLU A 155 -14.80 6.63 8.88
CA GLU A 155 -15.21 5.39 9.53
C GLU A 155 -15.05 4.27 8.50
N LEU A 156 -14.34 3.22 8.89
CA LEU A 156 -14.10 2.05 8.07
C LEU A 156 -14.81 0.88 8.72
N GLU A 157 -15.63 0.21 7.93
CA GLU A 157 -16.30 -1.01 8.35
C GLU A 157 -16.25 -2.00 7.19
N THR A 158 -15.70 -3.18 7.43
CA THR A 158 -15.79 -4.26 6.43
C THR A 158 -17.22 -4.77 6.39
N LYS A 159 -18.06 -4.16 5.53
CA LYS A 159 -19.40 -4.63 5.17
C LYS A 159 -19.32 -5.38 3.84
N GLY A 160 -20.14 -6.41 3.66
CA GLY A 160 -20.31 -7.06 2.35
C GLY A 160 -19.44 -8.29 2.07
N ASN A 161 -19.54 -8.77 0.84
CA ASN A 161 -18.94 -10.03 0.35
C ASN A 161 -17.56 -9.78 -0.28
N TYR A 162 -16.61 -9.30 0.50
CA TYR A 162 -15.21 -9.28 0.08
C TYR A 162 -14.73 -10.72 -0.13
N LEU A 163 -14.12 -10.99 -1.29
CA LEU A 163 -13.46 -12.28 -1.54
C LEU A 163 -12.29 -12.51 -0.56
N GLU A 164 -11.55 -11.44 -0.29
CA GLU A 164 -10.50 -11.35 0.72
C GLU A 164 -10.62 -9.95 1.36
N ASP A 165 -10.98 -9.88 2.64
CA ASP A 165 -11.13 -8.62 3.41
C ASP A 165 -9.89 -8.29 4.25
N LYS A 166 -8.98 -9.25 4.38
CA LYS A 166 -7.70 -9.12 5.04
C LYS A 166 -6.76 -10.18 4.51
N ASP A 167 -5.48 -9.85 4.43
CA ASP A 167 -4.45 -10.79 4.01
C ASP A 167 -3.20 -10.65 4.87
N ALA A 168 -2.45 -11.74 4.98
CA ALA A 168 -1.04 -11.71 5.35
C ALA A 168 -0.23 -12.28 4.20
N CYS A 169 0.74 -11.51 3.73
CA CYS A 169 1.59 -11.88 2.61
C CYS A 169 3.06 -11.73 3.00
N GLY A 170 3.93 -12.44 2.29
CA GLY A 170 5.35 -12.24 2.48
C GLY A 170 6.23 -13.12 1.61
N VAL A 171 7.45 -12.63 1.40
CA VAL A 171 8.55 -13.36 0.77
C VAL A 171 9.71 -13.38 1.75
N PHE A 172 10.25 -14.56 2.04
CA PHE A 172 11.36 -14.70 2.98
C PHE A 172 12.51 -15.51 2.38
N LEU A 173 13.63 -14.82 2.11
CA LEU A 173 14.87 -15.41 1.59
C LEU A 173 16.05 -14.87 2.42
N PRO A 174 16.39 -15.52 3.55
CA PRO A 174 17.40 -15.03 4.49
C PRO A 174 18.71 -14.60 3.81
N PRO A 175 19.31 -13.45 4.20
CA PRO A 175 18.87 -12.54 5.28
C PRO A 175 17.80 -11.53 4.82
N PHE A 176 17.23 -11.66 3.63
CA PHE A 176 16.23 -10.74 3.10
C PHE A 176 14.80 -11.24 3.32
N GLY A 177 13.87 -10.30 3.30
CA GLY A 177 12.46 -10.64 3.24
C GLY A 177 11.56 -9.44 3.42
N VAL A 178 10.32 -9.58 3.00
CA VAL A 178 9.27 -8.57 3.19
C VAL A 178 8.03 -9.31 3.65
N GLY A 179 7.39 -8.81 4.70
CA GLY A 179 6.12 -9.32 5.19
C GLY A 179 5.17 -8.15 5.42
N TRP A 180 3.90 -8.36 5.11
CA TRP A 180 2.88 -7.34 5.28
C TRP A 180 1.53 -7.94 5.60
N VAL A 181 0.66 -7.07 6.10
CA VAL A 181 -0.76 -7.34 6.23
C VAL A 181 -1.55 -6.27 5.50
N ASP A 182 -2.66 -6.68 4.91
CA ASP A 182 -3.61 -5.84 4.21
C ASP A 182 -4.98 -5.96 4.90
N VAL A 183 -5.73 -4.87 4.93
CA VAL A 183 -7.15 -4.82 5.28
C VAL A 183 -7.88 -4.08 4.19
N PHE A 184 -8.98 -4.66 3.73
CA PHE A 184 -9.91 -4.08 2.77
C PHE A 184 -11.26 -3.87 3.46
N SER A 185 -11.78 -2.66 3.36
CA SER A 185 -13.01 -2.26 4.03
C SER A 185 -13.78 -1.26 3.19
N ASP A 186 -15.08 -1.15 3.44
CA ASP A 186 -15.83 0.01 3.00
C ASP A 186 -15.46 1.19 3.91
N VAL A 187 -15.62 2.40 3.38
CA VAL A 187 -15.32 3.62 4.11
C VAL A 187 -16.37 4.68 3.81
N ASP A 188 -16.77 5.39 4.85
CA ASP A 188 -17.62 6.56 4.77
C ASP A 188 -17.10 7.67 5.70
N GLY A 189 -17.46 8.91 5.40
CA GLY A 189 -17.12 10.04 6.26
C GLY A 189 -16.98 11.37 5.52
N ILE A 190 -16.04 12.18 5.98
CA ILE A 190 -15.81 13.55 5.51
C ILE A 190 -14.34 13.73 5.11
N VAL A 191 -14.12 14.31 3.94
CA VAL A 191 -12.80 14.65 3.39
C VAL A 191 -12.89 16.06 2.84
N LEU A 192 -12.05 16.96 3.37
CA LEU A 192 -12.01 18.38 3.02
C LEU A 192 -13.39 19.06 3.12
N GLY A 193 -14.18 18.68 4.13
CA GLY A 193 -15.53 19.19 4.35
C GLY A 193 -16.62 18.60 3.44
N LYS A 194 -16.28 17.69 2.52
CA LYS A 194 -17.23 17.01 1.62
C LYS A 194 -17.47 15.57 2.08
N LYS A 195 -18.68 15.05 1.83
CA LYS A 195 -18.97 13.63 2.07
C LYS A 195 -18.09 12.76 1.18
N PHE A 196 -17.57 11.69 1.77
CA PHE A 196 -16.76 10.69 1.09
C PHE A 196 -17.35 9.31 1.34
N LYS A 197 -17.38 8.49 0.29
CA LYS A 197 -17.77 7.09 0.35
C LYS A 197 -17.02 6.29 -0.71
N GLY A 198 -16.55 5.11 -0.32
CA GLY A 198 -15.86 4.20 -1.22
C GLY A 198 -15.17 3.05 -0.48
N THR A 199 -13.95 2.72 -0.88
CA THR A 199 -13.17 1.60 -0.31
C THR A 199 -11.86 2.06 0.30
N ALA A 200 -11.39 1.32 1.30
CA ALA A 200 -10.13 1.53 1.98
C ALA A 200 -9.20 0.34 1.80
N HIS A 201 -7.90 0.62 1.73
CA HIS A 201 -6.83 -0.35 1.82
C HIS A 201 -5.84 0.11 2.89
N LEU A 202 -5.89 -0.54 4.06
CA LEU A 202 -4.90 -0.32 5.11
C LEU A 202 -3.82 -1.39 4.99
N GLN A 203 -2.57 -0.95 4.86
CA GLN A 203 -1.43 -1.84 4.74
C GLN A 203 -0.39 -1.52 5.79
N LYS A 204 0.21 -2.57 6.36
CA LYS A 204 1.40 -2.46 7.19
C LYS A 204 2.47 -3.39 6.67
N VAL A 205 3.60 -2.82 6.25
CA VAL A 205 4.75 -3.54 5.71
C VAL A 205 5.97 -3.46 6.61
N VAL A 206 6.69 -4.57 6.72
CA VAL A 206 8.01 -4.68 7.32
C VAL A 206 8.94 -5.34 6.29
N GLY A 207 9.98 -4.62 5.87
CA GLY A 207 10.86 -5.03 4.78
C GLY A 207 12.33 -5.01 5.17
N LEU A 208 13.02 -6.14 5.00
CA LEU A 208 14.46 -6.32 5.15
C LEU A 208 15.06 -6.52 3.75
N THR A 209 15.10 -5.45 2.98
CA THR A 209 15.55 -5.50 1.59
C THR A 209 16.17 -4.18 1.19
N ILE A 210 17.00 -4.17 0.15
CA ILE A 210 17.47 -2.92 -0.45
C ILE A 210 16.29 -2.16 -1.08
N PHE A 211 16.40 -0.84 -1.24
CA PHE A 211 15.47 -0.11 -2.10
C PHE A 211 15.66 -0.60 -3.54
N GLY A 212 14.78 -1.50 -3.99
CA GLY A 212 14.75 -2.01 -5.35
C GLY A 212 13.82 -1.17 -6.22
N PRO A 213 14.08 -1.08 -7.53
CA PRO A 213 13.10 -0.51 -8.44
C PRO A 213 11.91 -1.49 -8.57
N PHE A 214 10.68 -1.00 -8.56
CA PHE A 214 9.48 -1.84 -8.71
C PHE A 214 8.35 -1.08 -9.40
N HIS A 215 7.38 -1.84 -9.90
CA HIS A 215 6.03 -1.34 -10.13
C HIS A 215 5.05 -2.08 -9.23
N TRP A 216 4.08 -1.36 -8.69
CA TRP A 216 2.94 -1.93 -8.00
C TRP A 216 1.68 -1.22 -8.47
N GLY A 217 0.56 -1.92 -8.54
CA GLY A 217 -0.71 -1.29 -8.85
C GLY A 217 -1.87 -2.03 -8.24
N ARG A 218 -2.89 -1.28 -7.85
CA ARG A 218 -4.17 -1.80 -7.39
C ARG A 218 -5.29 -0.91 -7.92
N ILE A 219 -6.23 -1.52 -8.63
CA ILE A 219 -7.42 -0.86 -9.18
C ILE A 219 -8.64 -1.57 -8.60
N VAL A 220 -9.57 -0.79 -8.06
CA VAL A 220 -10.88 -1.24 -7.58
C VAL A 220 -11.93 -0.76 -8.58
N PHE A 221 -12.75 -1.67 -9.07
CA PHE A 221 -13.81 -1.41 -10.02
C PHE A 221 -15.16 -1.20 -9.33
N GLN A 222 -16.11 -0.61 -10.05
CA GLN A 222 -17.43 -0.23 -9.54
C GLN A 222 -18.24 -1.44 -9.06
N ASN A 223 -18.10 -2.60 -9.71
CA ASN A 223 -18.76 -3.83 -9.26
C ASN A 223 -18.10 -4.49 -8.02
N GLY A 224 -17.09 -3.83 -7.43
CA GLY A 224 -16.32 -4.33 -6.29
C GLY A 224 -15.15 -5.24 -6.65
N SER A 225 -15.04 -5.67 -7.91
CA SER A 225 -13.87 -6.43 -8.38
C SER A 225 -12.60 -5.61 -8.27
N SER A 226 -11.45 -6.27 -8.21
CA SER A 226 -10.17 -5.55 -8.19
C SER A 226 -9.07 -6.30 -8.93
N ILE A 227 -8.12 -5.56 -9.50
CA ILE A 227 -6.86 -6.13 -10.00
C ILE A 227 -5.69 -5.54 -9.22
N SER A 228 -4.78 -6.41 -8.81
CA SER A 228 -3.48 -6.02 -8.27
C SER A 228 -2.36 -6.70 -9.02
N PHE A 229 -1.26 -5.98 -9.22
CA PHE A 229 -0.05 -6.52 -9.83
C PHE A 229 1.21 -5.92 -9.21
N PHE A 230 2.30 -6.66 -9.26
CA PHE A 230 3.60 -6.24 -8.77
C PHE A 230 4.69 -6.75 -9.70
N CYS A 231 5.74 -5.94 -9.91
CA CYS A 231 6.99 -6.42 -10.47
C CYS A 231 8.20 -5.80 -9.79
N LEU A 232 9.21 -6.64 -9.52
CA LEU A 232 10.51 -6.18 -9.03
C LEU A 232 11.47 -6.03 -10.21
N LYS A 233 11.95 -4.83 -10.48
CA LYS A 233 12.78 -4.49 -11.63
C LYS A 233 14.26 -4.81 -11.35
N ALA A 234 15.01 -5.18 -12.40
CA ALA A 234 16.47 -5.27 -12.30
C ALA A 234 17.17 -3.89 -12.29
N GLY A 235 16.45 -2.82 -12.68
CA GLY A 235 16.96 -1.45 -12.77
C GLY A 235 15.86 -0.48 -13.21
N LYS A 236 16.12 0.84 -13.15
CA LYS A 236 15.15 1.89 -13.49
C LYS A 236 14.45 1.67 -14.84
N SER A 237 15.25 1.41 -15.88
CA SER A 237 14.78 1.23 -17.27
C SER A 237 14.73 -0.24 -17.69
N SER A 238 14.84 -1.17 -16.73
CA SER A 238 14.84 -2.61 -17.04
C SER A 238 13.45 -3.07 -17.48
N LYS A 239 13.41 -3.82 -18.58
CA LYS A 239 12.25 -4.62 -18.99
C LYS A 239 12.27 -6.05 -18.42
N THR A 240 13.38 -6.42 -17.76
CA THR A 240 13.53 -7.69 -17.05
C THR A 240 13.14 -7.50 -15.59
N TYR A 241 12.30 -8.39 -15.09
CA TYR A 241 11.82 -8.41 -13.71
C TYR A 241 12.38 -9.65 -12.98
N PHE A 242 12.78 -9.48 -11.72
CA PHE A 242 13.19 -10.58 -10.85
C PHE A 242 12.00 -11.37 -10.30
N HIS A 243 10.85 -10.70 -10.18
CA HIS A 243 9.62 -11.28 -9.69
C HIS A 243 8.44 -10.51 -10.28
N THR A 244 7.37 -11.24 -10.59
CA THR A 244 6.09 -10.70 -11.08
C THR A 244 4.94 -11.43 -10.41
N SER A 245 3.86 -10.71 -10.16
CA SER A 245 2.59 -11.28 -9.71
C SER A 245 1.42 -10.45 -10.22
N ALA A 246 0.29 -11.11 -10.42
CA ALA A 246 -0.98 -10.45 -10.72
C ALA A 246 -2.12 -11.31 -10.16
N THR A 247 -3.12 -10.63 -9.60
CA THR A 247 -4.33 -11.26 -9.05
C THR A 247 -5.53 -10.40 -9.41
N PHE A 248 -6.59 -11.04 -9.90
CA PHE A 248 -7.89 -10.40 -10.11
C PHE A 248 -8.92 -11.05 -9.18
N HIS A 249 -9.59 -10.22 -8.38
CA HIS A 249 -10.72 -10.59 -7.54
C HIS A 249 -12.00 -10.30 -8.31
N ASP A 250 -12.71 -11.35 -8.71
CA ASP A 250 -13.96 -11.28 -9.47
C ASP A 250 -15.13 -11.45 -8.50
N VAL A 251 -15.66 -10.32 -8.04
CA VAL A 251 -16.73 -10.32 -7.02
C VAL A 251 -18.02 -10.89 -7.58
N GLU A 252 -18.36 -10.57 -8.83
CA GLU A 252 -19.60 -11.03 -9.47
C GLU A 252 -19.67 -12.57 -9.53
N ASN A 253 -18.55 -13.22 -9.83
CA ASN A 253 -18.48 -14.68 -9.93
C ASN A 253 -17.91 -15.35 -8.68
N ASN A 254 -17.69 -14.59 -7.62
CA ASN A 254 -17.09 -15.05 -6.37
C ASN A 254 -15.81 -15.89 -6.59
N LYS A 255 -14.88 -15.38 -7.40
CA LYS A 255 -13.67 -16.10 -7.82
C LYS A 255 -12.41 -15.25 -7.71
N ILE A 256 -11.31 -15.86 -7.27
CA ILE A 256 -9.98 -15.25 -7.31
C ILE A 256 -9.20 -15.87 -8.48
N ILE A 257 -8.74 -15.02 -9.39
CA ILE A 257 -7.96 -15.40 -10.56
C ILE A 257 -6.51 -14.99 -10.32
N ARG A 258 -5.68 -15.95 -9.89
CA ARG A 258 -4.25 -15.74 -9.63
C ARG A 258 -3.43 -16.10 -10.86
N PHE A 259 -2.49 -15.23 -11.23
CA PHE A 259 -1.53 -15.52 -12.29
C PHE A 259 -0.30 -16.25 -11.73
N GLY A 260 0.07 -17.36 -12.35
CA GLY A 260 1.23 -18.16 -11.95
C GLY A 260 2.51 -17.63 -12.56
N ASN A 261 3.22 -16.75 -11.84
CA ASN A 261 4.47 -16.10 -12.30
C ASN A 261 4.32 -15.48 -13.70
N PRO A 262 3.41 -14.49 -13.87
CA PRO A 262 3.08 -13.97 -15.19
C PRO A 262 4.26 -13.27 -15.85
N GLU A 263 4.36 -13.40 -17.17
CA GLU A 263 5.15 -12.49 -17.98
C GLU A 263 4.42 -11.15 -18.05
N LEU A 264 4.95 -10.15 -17.34
CA LEU A 264 4.43 -8.78 -17.38
C LEU A 264 5.20 -7.93 -18.38
N LYS A 265 4.49 -7.00 -19.03
CA LYS A 265 5.06 -5.91 -19.82
C LYS A 265 4.40 -4.61 -19.37
N ILE A 266 5.21 -3.65 -18.92
CA ILE A 266 4.73 -2.35 -18.46
C ILE A 266 5.39 -1.28 -19.32
N SER A 267 4.58 -0.37 -19.85
CA SER A 267 5.04 0.76 -20.65
C SER A 267 4.21 2.02 -20.38
N LYS A 268 4.77 3.19 -20.72
CA LYS A 268 4.11 4.48 -20.59
C LYS A 268 3.97 5.14 -21.96
N ARG A 269 2.79 5.64 -22.29
CA ARG A 269 2.49 6.40 -23.51
C ARG A 269 1.71 7.66 -23.16
N GLY A 270 2.36 8.82 -23.20
CA GLY A 270 1.77 10.06 -22.71
C GLY A 270 1.45 9.95 -21.22
N ASN A 271 0.19 10.17 -20.87
CA ASN A 271 -0.31 10.06 -19.49
C ASN A 271 -0.83 8.65 -19.13
N ASN A 272 -0.73 7.70 -20.07
CA ASN A 272 -1.26 6.35 -19.89
C ASN A 272 -0.15 5.36 -19.56
N TRP A 273 -0.40 4.52 -18.55
CA TRP A 273 0.35 3.30 -18.29
C TRP A 273 -0.37 2.12 -18.94
N ILE A 274 0.37 1.30 -19.67
CA ILE A 274 -0.15 0.10 -20.33
C ILE A 274 0.52 -1.09 -19.66
N ILE A 275 -0.28 -1.96 -19.06
CA ILE A 275 0.16 -3.17 -18.38
C ILE A 275 -0.47 -4.35 -19.09
N GLU A 276 0.39 -5.25 -19.55
CA GLU A 276 0.01 -6.50 -20.18
C GLU A 276 0.61 -7.63 -19.35
N GLY A 277 -0.17 -8.67 -19.11
CA GLY A 277 0.29 -9.86 -18.42
C GLY A 277 -0.20 -11.11 -19.09
N ASN A 278 0.63 -12.14 -19.11
CA ASN A 278 0.23 -13.46 -19.59
C ASN A 278 0.86 -14.56 -18.72
N ASP A 279 0.12 -15.64 -18.52
CA ASP A 279 0.67 -16.92 -18.08
C ASP A 279 0.13 -18.04 -18.99
N TYR A 280 0.29 -19.31 -18.58
CA TYR A 280 -0.04 -20.46 -19.42
C TYR A 280 -1.45 -20.45 -20.02
N ASP A 281 -2.45 -19.89 -19.31
CA ASP A 281 -3.84 -19.93 -19.75
C ASP A 281 -4.67 -18.67 -19.48
N LYS A 282 -4.01 -17.60 -19.04
CA LYS A 282 -4.64 -16.31 -18.78
C LYS A 282 -3.84 -15.19 -19.40
N THR A 283 -4.53 -14.20 -19.92
CA THR A 283 -3.93 -12.95 -20.40
C THR A 283 -4.73 -11.78 -19.89
N PHE A 284 -4.07 -10.72 -19.46
CA PHE A 284 -4.75 -9.45 -19.21
C PHE A 284 -4.04 -8.28 -19.87
N ARG A 285 -4.82 -7.25 -20.14
CA ARG A 285 -4.36 -5.95 -20.55
C ARG A 285 -5.17 -4.88 -19.85
N ILE A 286 -4.49 -3.88 -19.30
CA ILE A 286 -5.11 -2.72 -18.68
C ILE A 286 -4.38 -1.45 -19.11
N VAL A 287 -5.16 -0.43 -19.47
CA VAL A 287 -4.66 0.92 -19.76
C VAL A 287 -5.14 1.85 -18.67
N LEU A 288 -4.20 2.46 -17.97
CA LEU A 288 -4.43 3.32 -16.81
C LEU A 288 -4.08 4.75 -17.17
N GLU A 289 -5.06 5.65 -17.14
CA GLU A 289 -4.82 7.09 -17.28
C GLU A 289 -4.56 7.70 -15.89
N ALA A 290 -3.44 8.39 -15.72
CA ALA A 290 -3.14 9.07 -14.47
C ALA A 290 -3.90 10.40 -14.36
N TYR A 291 -4.69 10.60 -13.30
CA TYR A 291 -5.35 11.88 -13.02
C TYR A 291 -4.59 12.70 -11.96
N ALA A 292 -3.72 12.06 -11.19
CA ALA A 292 -2.90 12.69 -10.16
C ALA A 292 -1.51 12.06 -10.12
N ILE A 293 -0.49 12.86 -9.80
CA ILE A 293 0.90 12.39 -9.71
C ILE A 293 1.57 13.02 -8.49
N LYS A 294 2.12 12.19 -7.60
CA LYS A 294 2.91 12.62 -6.46
C LYS A 294 4.30 12.01 -6.50
N HIS A 295 5.31 12.87 -6.36
CA HIS A 295 6.71 12.48 -6.36
C HIS A 295 7.29 12.53 -4.94
N TYR A 296 8.08 11.52 -4.62
CA TYR A 296 8.85 11.42 -3.40
C TYR A 296 10.32 11.13 -3.72
N ASP A 297 11.22 11.91 -3.13
CA ASP A 297 12.67 11.67 -3.22
C ASP A 297 13.21 11.23 -1.86
N MET A 298 13.76 10.02 -1.79
CA MET A 298 14.24 9.37 -0.58
C MET A 298 15.74 9.10 -0.71
N ARG A 299 16.57 9.74 0.13
CA ARG A 299 18.04 9.56 0.13
C ARG A 299 18.61 9.28 1.52
N GLY A 300 19.60 8.40 1.65
CA GLY A 300 20.32 8.14 2.91
C GLY A 300 20.25 6.68 3.34
N GLY A 301 21.27 5.90 2.93
CA GLY A 301 21.25 4.43 2.97
C GLY A 301 20.82 3.79 1.64
N GLY A 302 20.99 4.54 0.55
CA GLY A 302 20.43 4.30 -0.79
C GLY A 302 19.74 5.58 -1.30
N SER A 303 19.37 5.59 -2.58
CA SER A 303 18.46 6.57 -3.17
C SER A 303 17.26 5.84 -3.78
N GLN A 304 16.08 6.42 -3.67
CA GLN A 304 14.88 5.97 -4.37
C GLN A 304 14.05 7.21 -4.74
N THR A 305 13.77 7.36 -6.02
CA THR A 305 12.63 8.12 -6.49
C THR A 305 11.42 7.21 -6.46
N TYR A 306 10.34 7.71 -5.88
CA TYR A 306 9.11 6.97 -5.71
C TYR A 306 7.97 7.85 -6.21
N ILE A 307 7.27 7.40 -7.24
CA ILE A 307 6.19 8.15 -7.90
C ILE A 307 4.90 7.39 -7.74
N GLU A 308 3.92 8.04 -7.12
CA GLU A 308 2.55 7.57 -7.04
C GLU A 308 1.70 8.24 -8.11
N TYR A 309 0.89 7.43 -8.78
CA TYR A 309 -0.09 7.86 -9.75
C TYR A 309 -1.47 7.46 -9.25
N GLY A 310 -2.36 8.45 -9.05
CA GLY A 310 -3.79 8.17 -9.01
C GLY A 310 -4.25 7.88 -10.42
N VAL A 311 -4.91 6.74 -10.64
CA VAL A 311 -5.24 6.23 -11.98
C VAL A 311 -6.71 5.80 -12.13
N THR A 312 -7.24 5.94 -13.35
CA THR A 312 -8.51 5.32 -13.77
C THR A 312 -8.24 4.37 -14.95
N PRO A 313 -8.91 3.20 -15.02
CA PRO A 313 -8.80 2.32 -16.17
C PRO A 313 -9.59 2.89 -17.35
N LYS A 314 -8.95 2.99 -18.51
CA LYS A 314 -9.59 3.32 -19.81
C LYS A 314 -9.86 2.11 -20.67
N GLU A 315 -9.17 1.02 -20.37
CA GLU A 315 -9.37 -0.27 -20.99
C GLU A 315 -9.01 -1.33 -19.97
N PHE A 316 -9.82 -2.38 -19.90
CA PHE A 316 -9.52 -3.58 -19.16
C PHE A 316 -10.01 -4.78 -19.97
N ASN A 317 -9.13 -5.77 -20.13
CA ASN A 317 -9.43 -7.02 -20.79
C ASN A 317 -8.69 -8.14 -20.05
N LEU A 318 -9.41 -9.11 -19.52
CA LEU A 318 -8.89 -10.29 -18.86
C LEU A 318 -9.51 -11.53 -19.50
N LYS A 319 -8.69 -12.34 -20.15
CA LYS A 319 -9.08 -13.59 -20.78
C LYS A 319 -8.57 -14.76 -19.95
N THR A 320 -9.47 -15.70 -19.66
CA THR A 320 -9.15 -17.03 -19.14
C THR A 320 -9.56 -18.08 -20.18
N LYS A 321 -9.40 -19.37 -19.88
CA LYS A 321 -9.89 -20.46 -20.75
C LYS A 321 -11.39 -20.36 -21.05
N ASP A 322 -12.17 -19.95 -20.05
CA ASP A 322 -13.62 -20.10 -20.08
C ASP A 322 -14.36 -18.80 -20.39
N ARG A 323 -13.69 -17.64 -20.28
CA ARG A 323 -14.34 -16.34 -20.37
C ARG A 323 -13.40 -15.19 -20.68
N MET A 324 -14.01 -14.08 -21.06
CA MET A 324 -13.40 -12.76 -21.17
C MET A 324 -14.14 -11.82 -20.22
N ILE A 325 -13.39 -11.04 -19.44
CA ILE A 325 -13.90 -9.99 -18.55
C ILE A 325 -13.32 -8.69 -19.07
N THR A 326 -14.17 -7.71 -19.29
CA THR A 326 -13.86 -6.42 -19.87
C THR A 326 -14.17 -5.29 -18.89
N LEU A 327 -13.82 -4.06 -19.27
CA LEU A 327 -14.18 -2.89 -18.48
C LEU A 327 -15.71 -2.70 -18.39
N GLU A 328 -16.46 -3.11 -19.42
CA GLU A 328 -17.93 -3.02 -19.42
C GLU A 328 -18.55 -3.95 -18.36
N ASP A 329 -17.94 -5.11 -18.13
CA ASP A 329 -18.41 -6.10 -17.15
C ASP A 329 -18.17 -5.63 -15.70
N VAL A 330 -17.02 -4.95 -15.45
CA VAL A 330 -16.62 -4.55 -14.09
C VAL A 330 -17.01 -3.11 -13.72
N GLY A 331 -17.35 -2.30 -14.72
CA GLY A 331 -17.62 -0.88 -14.59
C GLY A 331 -16.35 -0.03 -14.50
N GLU A 332 -16.53 1.28 -14.27
CA GLU A 332 -15.41 2.19 -14.06
C GLU A 332 -14.55 1.77 -12.86
N GLY A 333 -13.38 2.38 -12.70
CA GLY A 333 -12.52 2.07 -11.57
C GLY A 333 -11.62 3.21 -11.16
N VAL A 334 -11.07 3.06 -9.98
CA VAL A 334 -10.10 3.99 -9.40
C VAL A 334 -9.02 3.19 -8.70
N GLY A 335 -7.79 3.68 -8.74
CA GLY A 335 -6.68 2.95 -8.15
C GLY A 335 -5.41 3.76 -8.07
N THR A 336 -4.37 3.07 -7.60
CA THR A 336 -3.01 3.58 -7.56
C THR A 336 -2.11 2.76 -8.47
N PHE A 337 -1.15 3.43 -9.10
CA PHE A 337 -0.01 2.82 -9.76
C PHE A 337 1.26 3.49 -9.24
N GLU A 338 2.27 2.68 -8.96
CA GLU A 338 3.52 3.11 -8.37
C GLU A 338 4.70 2.78 -9.27
N ASP A 339 5.60 3.73 -9.40
CA ASP A 339 6.88 3.54 -10.05
C ASP A 339 7.98 3.97 -9.09
N ALA A 340 8.71 2.97 -8.58
CA ALA A 340 9.85 3.18 -7.72
C ALA A 340 11.12 2.84 -8.50
N TYR A 341 12.14 3.71 -8.42
CA TYR A 341 13.44 3.45 -9.00
C TYR A 341 14.56 4.21 -8.31
N ARG A 342 15.81 3.84 -8.59
CA ARG A 342 16.99 4.54 -8.06
C ARG A 342 17.42 5.71 -8.93
#